data_AF-A0A9E2JIM6-F1
#
_entry.id   AF-A0A9E2JIM6-F1
#
_cell.length_a   1.000
_cell.length_b   1.000
_cell.length_c   1.000
_cell.angle_alpha   90.00
_cell.angle_beta   90.00
_cell.angle_gamma   90.00
#
_symmetry.space_group_name_H-M   'P 1'
#
loop_
_entity.id
_entity.type
_entity.pdbx_description
1 polymer ?
#
loop_
_entity_poly.entity_id
_entity_poly.type
_entity_poly.pdbx_seq_one_letter_code
_entity_poly.pdbx_strand_id
1 'polypeptide(L)'
;MKKIHALVLMLAGLVLAAGCATPFDFQGFTRDGLFPCLHPDTQLTETVFVKAPYQENDTQRARLKLYYKGWLKNHSMTVDVSQRAGLVKAEVLDDTAVLPSLRKCRYLVGWQPWPQSE
;
A
#
# COMPACT_ATOMS: atom_id res chain seq x y z
N MET A 1 -5.98 -62.18 30.57
CA MET A 1 -5.76 -61.31 29.39
C MET A 1 -6.51 -59.99 29.61
N LYS A 2 -5.79 -58.90 29.87
CA LYS A 2 -6.33 -57.56 30.18
C LYS A 2 -6.68 -56.84 28.87
N LYS A 3 -7.91 -56.35 28.71
CA LYS A 3 -8.27 -55.39 27.66
C LYS A 3 -8.57 -54.05 28.32
N ILE A 4 -7.66 -53.10 28.13
CA ILE A 4 -7.84 -51.68 28.43
C ILE A 4 -7.86 -51.01 27.07
N HIS A 5 -8.93 -50.32 26.71
CA HIS A 5 -8.86 -49.30 25.66
C HIS A 5 -9.62 -48.07 26.15
N ALA A 6 -8.84 -47.00 26.31
CA ALA A 6 -9.20 -45.73 26.90
C ALA A 6 -10.12 -44.94 25.97
N LEU A 7 -11.11 -44.33 26.58
CA LEU A 7 -12.00 -43.34 25.99
C LEU A 7 -11.23 -42.02 25.84
N VAL A 8 -10.89 -41.62 24.61
CA VAL A 8 -10.30 -40.30 24.33
C VAL A 8 -11.41 -39.40 23.78
N LEU A 9 -11.95 -38.53 24.64
CA LEU A 9 -12.77 -37.40 24.22
C LEU A 9 -11.85 -36.38 23.53
N MET A 10 -12.01 -36.18 22.22
CA MET A 10 -11.42 -35.04 21.54
C MET A 10 -12.25 -33.78 21.82
N LEU A 11 -11.68 -32.84 22.57
CA LEU A 11 -12.15 -31.46 22.58
C LEU A 11 -11.87 -30.84 21.20
N ALA A 12 -12.92 -30.65 20.41
CA ALA A 12 -12.88 -29.79 19.23
C ALA A 12 -12.71 -28.34 19.71
N GLY A 13 -11.46 -27.89 19.75
CA GLY A 13 -11.11 -26.50 20.02
C GLY A 13 -11.71 -25.58 18.96
N LEU A 14 -12.49 -24.62 19.45
CA LEU A 14 -13.06 -23.51 18.71
C LEU A 14 -11.93 -22.74 18.01
N VAL A 15 -11.78 -22.92 16.69
CA VAL A 15 -10.88 -22.10 15.87
C VAL A 15 -11.54 -20.73 15.75
N LEU A 16 -11.13 -19.78 16.59
CA LEU A 16 -11.41 -18.36 16.33
C LEU A 16 -10.73 -17.99 15.02
N ALA A 17 -11.52 -17.77 13.98
CA ALA A 17 -11.09 -17.11 12.76
C ALA A 17 -10.70 -15.66 13.12
N ALA A 18 -9.43 -15.45 13.47
CA ALA A 18 -8.85 -14.13 13.42
C ALA A 18 -8.93 -13.67 11.96
N GLY A 19 -9.83 -12.73 11.68
CA GLY A 19 -9.89 -12.08 10.37
C GLY A 19 -8.54 -11.42 10.11
N CYS A 20 -7.71 -12.07 9.29
CA CYS A 20 -6.47 -11.50 8.81
C CYS A 20 -6.85 -10.27 7.97
N ALA A 21 -6.69 -9.07 8.53
CA ALA A 21 -6.70 -7.86 7.72
C ALA A 21 -5.58 -8.01 6.69
N THR A 22 -5.94 -7.98 5.41
CA THR A 22 -4.96 -8.06 4.32
C THR A 22 -4.03 -6.84 4.42
N PRO A 23 -2.70 -7.04 4.30
CA PRO A 23 -1.77 -5.92 4.32
C PRO A 23 -2.06 -4.97 3.16
N PHE A 24 -1.97 -3.66 3.38
CA PHE A 24 -2.22 -2.69 2.34
C PHE A 24 -1.20 -2.79 1.20
N ASP A 25 -1.67 -2.91 -0.04
CA ASP A 25 -0.81 -2.91 -1.23
C ASP A 25 -0.36 -1.50 -1.60
N PHE A 26 0.74 -1.07 -0.99
CA PHE A 26 1.37 0.23 -1.27
C PHE A 26 1.80 0.37 -2.74
N GLN A 27 2.35 -0.69 -3.34
CA GLN A 27 2.83 -0.63 -4.73
C GLN A 27 1.65 -0.54 -5.69
N GLY A 28 0.61 -1.34 -5.50
CA GLY A 28 -0.63 -1.25 -6.27
C GLY A 28 -1.31 0.11 -6.15
N PHE A 29 -1.43 0.66 -4.94
CA PHE A 29 -1.92 2.02 -4.75
C PHE A 29 -1.10 3.05 -5.53
N THR A 30 0.24 2.98 -5.45
CA THR A 30 1.08 3.92 -6.17
C THR A 30 0.97 3.78 -7.69
N ARG A 31 0.83 2.57 -8.21
CA ARG A 31 0.73 2.27 -9.64
C ARG A 31 -0.62 2.64 -10.23
N ASP A 32 -1.70 2.26 -9.57
CA ASP A 32 -3.05 2.27 -10.14
C ASP A 32 -3.86 3.49 -9.63
N GLY A 33 -3.45 4.08 -8.50
CA GLY A 33 -4.13 5.22 -7.87
C GLY A 33 -3.34 6.51 -7.95
N LEU A 34 -2.18 6.56 -7.30
CA LEU A 34 -1.43 7.80 -7.11
C LEU A 34 -0.76 8.28 -8.39
N PHE A 35 -0.03 7.41 -9.09
CA PHE A 35 0.77 7.82 -10.24
C PHE A 35 -0.07 8.35 -11.40
N PRO A 36 -1.16 7.68 -11.86
CA PRO A 36 -2.01 8.20 -12.93
C PRO A 36 -2.71 9.50 -12.55
N CYS A 37 -2.93 9.73 -11.25
CA CYS A 37 -3.50 10.96 -10.72
C CYS A 37 -2.52 12.14 -10.78
N LEU A 38 -1.21 11.89 -10.70
CA LEU A 38 -0.16 12.91 -10.79
C LEU A 38 0.35 13.11 -12.21
N HIS A 39 0.44 12.03 -12.99
CA HIS A 39 1.06 11.95 -14.30
C HIS A 39 0.19 11.13 -15.28
N PRO A 40 -0.99 11.65 -15.69
CA PRO A 40 -1.99 10.87 -16.46
C PRO A 40 -1.50 10.42 -17.84
N ASP A 41 -0.61 11.20 -18.46
CA ASP A 41 -0.13 10.98 -19.82
C ASP A 41 1.25 10.28 -19.85
N THR A 42 1.67 9.73 -18.72
CA THR A 42 3.02 9.18 -18.54
C THR A 42 2.97 7.71 -18.16
N GLN A 43 3.99 6.96 -18.57
CA GLN A 43 4.12 5.55 -18.22
C GLN A 43 5.03 5.35 -17.01
N LEU A 44 4.50 4.76 -15.95
CA LEU A 44 5.28 4.21 -14.84
C LEU A 44 6.09 3.01 -15.32
N THR A 45 7.36 2.94 -14.95
CA THR A 45 8.24 1.82 -15.29
C THR A 45 8.48 0.91 -14.10
N GLU A 46 8.66 1.48 -12.92
CA GLU A 46 9.00 0.70 -11.72
C GLU A 46 8.57 1.44 -10.45
N THR A 47 8.30 0.68 -9.39
CA THR A 47 8.07 1.20 -8.04
C THR A 47 8.86 0.36 -7.04
N VAL A 48 9.70 1.01 -6.23
CA VAL A 48 10.52 0.34 -5.22
C VAL A 48 10.28 0.94 -3.83
N PHE A 49 10.37 0.12 -2.79
CA PHE A 49 10.39 0.61 -1.41
C PHE A 49 11.75 1.25 -1.11
N VAL A 50 11.72 2.52 -0.70
CA VAL A 50 12.88 3.22 -0.12
C VAL A 50 12.99 2.89 1.37
N LYS A 51 11.84 2.74 2.03
CA LYS A 51 11.72 2.23 3.39
C LYS A 51 10.63 1.17 3.43
N ALA A 52 10.88 0.10 4.17
CA ALA A 52 9.89 -0.95 4.38
C ALA A 52 8.61 -0.36 5.02
N PRO A 53 7.43 -0.91 4.70
CA PRO A 53 6.19 -0.53 5.38
C PRO A 53 6.33 -0.70 6.89
N TYR A 54 5.82 0.26 7.65
CA TYR A 54 5.82 0.24 9.11
C TYR A 54 4.50 0.76 9.65
N GLN A 55 4.15 0.32 10.86
CA GLN A 55 2.97 0.79 11.58
C GLN A 55 3.38 1.93 12.53
N GLU A 56 2.65 3.03 12.50
CA GLU A 56 2.76 4.14 13.44
C GLU A 56 1.37 4.45 13.99
N ASN A 57 1.14 4.05 15.24
CA ASN A 57 -0.18 4.03 15.87
C ASN A 57 -1.18 3.23 14.99
N ASP A 58 -2.25 3.87 14.57
CA ASP A 58 -3.35 3.40 13.72
C ASP A 58 -3.11 3.66 12.21
N THR A 59 -1.91 4.11 11.83
CA THR A 59 -1.54 4.40 10.43
C THR A 59 -0.40 3.49 9.94
N GLN A 60 -0.61 2.81 8.80
CA GLN A 60 0.46 2.16 8.05
C GLN A 60 1.16 3.19 7.15
N ARG A 61 2.48 3.19 7.13
CA ARG A 61 3.28 4.11 6.31
C ARG A 61 4.31 3.36 5.50
N ALA A 62 4.57 3.84 4.29
CA ALA A 62 5.68 3.38 3.46
C ALA A 62 6.25 4.52 2.63
N ARG A 63 7.55 4.45 2.36
CA ARG A 63 8.21 5.36 1.42
C ARG A 63 8.58 4.62 0.16
N LEU A 64 8.11 5.10 -0.98
CA LEU A 64 8.33 4.50 -2.28
C LEU A 64 9.04 5.47 -3.21
N LYS A 65 9.84 4.92 -4.12
CA LYS A 65 10.40 5.63 -5.27
C LYS A 65 9.81 5.05 -6.54
N LEU A 66 9.19 5.93 -7.33
CA LEU A 66 8.53 5.62 -8.58
C LEU A 66 9.45 6.09 -9.71
N TYR A 67 9.72 5.21 -10.66
CA TYR A 67 10.45 5.53 -11.89
C TYR A 67 9.47 5.57 -13.04
N TYR A 68 9.61 6.55 -13.92
CA TYR A 68 8.70 6.74 -15.04
C TYR A 68 9.40 7.38 -16.23
N LYS A 69 8.83 7.17 -17.42
CA LYS A 69 9.40 7.70 -18.67
C LYS A 69 9.11 9.19 -18.80
N GLY A 70 10.11 9.99 -19.14
CA GLY A 70 9.89 11.32 -19.70
C GLY A 70 10.13 11.31 -21.20
N TRP A 71 9.85 12.45 -21.83
CA TRP A 71 10.10 12.63 -23.27
C TRP A 71 11.60 12.48 -23.60
N LEU A 72 12.47 13.14 -22.83
CA LEU A 72 13.91 13.20 -23.09
C LEU A 72 14.75 12.27 -22.21
N LYS A 73 14.29 11.97 -21.00
CA LYS A 73 14.99 11.13 -20.03
C LYS A 73 14.00 10.46 -19.08
N ASN A 74 14.46 9.43 -18.38
CA ASN A 74 13.69 8.86 -17.28
C ASN A 74 13.69 9.81 -16.09
N HIS A 75 12.56 9.83 -15.39
CA HIS A 75 12.34 10.61 -14.19
C HIS A 75 12.06 9.70 -13.01
N SER A 76 12.10 10.28 -11.83
CA SER A 76 11.73 9.60 -10.60
C SER A 76 11.04 10.54 -9.64
N MET A 77 10.15 9.97 -8.84
CA MET A 77 9.45 10.67 -7.79
C MET A 77 9.51 9.85 -6.51
N THR A 78 9.81 10.49 -5.39
CA THR A 78 9.78 9.86 -4.07
C THR A 78 8.52 10.29 -3.34
N VAL A 79 7.76 9.33 -2.82
CA VAL A 79 6.50 9.57 -2.14
C VAL A 79 6.47 8.89 -0.78
N ASP A 80 5.86 9.56 0.19
CA ASP A 80 5.38 8.93 1.42
C ASP A 80 3.90 8.61 1.26
N VAL A 81 3.52 7.37 1.56
CA VAL A 81 2.13 6.92 1.54
C VAL A 81 1.72 6.57 2.96
N SER A 82 0.58 7.07 3.39
CA SER A 82 -0.05 6.77 4.67
C SER A 82 -1.43 6.15 4.45
N GLN A 83 -1.72 5.05 5.14
CA GLN A 83 -3.01 4.38 5.13
C GLN A 83 -3.55 4.22 6.55
N ARG A 84 -4.84 4.46 6.76
CA ARG A 84 -5.55 4.14 7.99
C ARG A 84 -7.03 3.91 7.71
N ALA A 85 -7.64 2.89 8.30
CA ALA A 85 -9.09 2.63 8.25
C ALA A 85 -9.69 2.72 6.82
N GLY A 86 -9.02 2.16 5.80
CA GLY A 86 -9.48 2.18 4.40
C GLY A 86 -9.28 3.52 3.67
N LEU A 87 -8.70 4.51 4.33
CA LEU A 87 -8.31 5.79 3.76
C LEU A 87 -6.82 5.82 3.47
N VAL A 88 -6.44 6.47 2.37
CA VAL A 88 -5.05 6.67 1.96
C VAL A 88 -4.78 8.14 1.68
N LYS A 89 -3.57 8.58 1.97
CA LYS A 89 -3.01 9.89 1.63
C LYS A 89 -1.57 9.68 1.17
N ALA A 90 -1.10 10.54 0.26
CA ALA A 90 0.29 10.58 -0.15
C ALA A 90 0.89 11.98 0.00
N GLU A 91 2.21 12.02 0.07
CA GLU A 91 3.02 13.24 0.02
C GLU A 91 4.15 13.02 -0.97
N VAL A 92 4.35 13.97 -1.88
CA VAL A 92 5.48 13.94 -2.82
C VAL A 92 6.64 14.68 -2.16
N LEU A 93 7.72 13.95 -1.89
CA LEU A 93 8.92 14.49 -1.25
C LEU A 93 9.89 15.10 -2.26
N ASP A 94 9.97 14.47 -3.43
CA ASP A 94 10.85 14.89 -4.53
C ASP A 94 10.26 14.40 -5.86
N ASP A 95 10.36 15.22 -6.89
CA ASP A 95 9.97 14.86 -8.27
C ASP A 95 10.92 15.52 -9.27
N THR A 96 11.66 14.71 -10.03
CA THR A 96 12.69 15.19 -10.96
C THR A 96 12.13 15.78 -12.26
N ALA A 97 10.82 15.69 -12.52
CA ALA A 97 10.18 16.38 -13.63
C ALA A 97 9.71 17.81 -13.28
N VAL A 98 9.63 18.16 -11.98
CA VAL A 98 9.15 19.46 -11.46
C VAL A 98 7.90 19.95 -12.19
N LEU A 99 6.77 19.22 -12.06
CA LEU A 99 5.53 19.60 -12.72
C LEU A 99 4.70 20.59 -11.90
N PRO A 100 4.20 21.70 -12.48
CA PRO A 100 3.30 22.63 -11.80
C PRO A 100 1.94 22.00 -11.44
N SER A 101 1.57 20.88 -12.07
CA SER A 101 0.26 20.21 -11.97
C SER A 101 0.09 19.26 -10.78
N LEU A 102 1.14 19.03 -9.96
CA LEU A 102 1.09 18.09 -8.83
C LEU A 102 -0.09 18.35 -7.87
N ARG A 103 -0.57 19.60 -7.75
CA ARG A 103 -1.57 20.01 -6.75
C ARG A 103 -3.01 19.57 -7.02
N LYS A 104 -3.31 18.95 -8.16
CA LYS A 104 -4.69 18.51 -8.48
C LYS A 104 -5.01 17.09 -8.02
N CYS A 105 -4.01 16.30 -7.63
CA CYS A 105 -4.26 14.92 -7.26
C CYS A 105 -4.92 14.83 -5.87
N ARG A 106 -6.10 14.21 -5.81
CA ARG A 106 -6.91 14.10 -4.57
C ARG A 106 -6.15 13.48 -3.39
N TYR A 107 -5.22 12.58 -3.67
CA TYR A 107 -4.42 11.88 -2.67
C TYR A 107 -3.35 12.76 -2.02
N LEU A 108 -3.00 13.91 -2.61
CA LEU A 108 -2.08 14.89 -2.01
C LEU A 108 -2.81 15.93 -1.16
N VAL A 109 -4.10 16.17 -1.43
CA VAL A 109 -4.89 17.21 -0.76
C VAL A 109 -5.48 16.71 0.56
N GLY A 110 -5.80 15.41 0.67
CA GLY A 110 -6.38 14.85 1.89
C GLY A 110 -6.47 13.34 1.88
N TRP A 111 -7.10 12.81 2.93
CA TRP A 111 -7.42 11.39 3.06
C TRP A 111 -8.55 11.01 2.10
N GLN A 112 -8.33 9.96 1.32
CA GLN A 112 -9.28 9.50 0.31
C GLN A 112 -9.52 7.99 0.45
N PRO A 113 -10.73 7.50 0.18
CA PRO A 113 -10.96 6.06 0.06
C PRO A 113 -10.07 5.45 -1.04
N TRP A 114 -9.57 4.24 -0.78
CA TRP A 114 -8.94 3.41 -1.80
C TRP A 114 -9.49 1.99 -1.70
N PRO A 115 -10.00 1.41 -2.81
CA PRO A 115 -10.43 0.02 -2.80
C PRO A 115 -9.22 -0.83 -2.45
N GLN A 116 -9.25 -1.45 -1.27
CA GLN A 116 -8.30 -2.51 -0.98
C GLN A 116 -8.63 -3.63 -1.96
N SER A 117 -7.64 -4.08 -2.74
CA SER A 117 -7.79 -5.29 -3.53
C SER A 117 -8.19 -6.41 -2.57
N GLU A 118 -9.41 -6.91 -2.74
CA GLU A 118 -9.95 -8.07 -2.00
C GLU A 118 -9.08 -9.31 -2.20
#